data_AF-A0A2E6T9K5-F1
#
_entry.id   AF-A0A2E6T9K5-F1
#
_cell.length_a   1.000
_cell.length_b   1.000
_cell.length_c   1.000
_cell.angle_alpha   90.00
_cell.angle_beta   90.00
_cell.angle_gamma   90.00
#
_symmetry.space_group_name_H-M   'P 1'
#
loop_
_entity.id
_entity.type
_entity.pdbx_description
1 polymer ?
#
loop_
_entity_poly.entity_id
_entity_poly.type
_entity_poly.pdbx_seq_one_letter_code
_entity_poly.pdbx_strand_id
1 'polypeptide(L)'
;MKKIRLPEWKDVEGSKRISQQTMLKSITSLTQALVELITNVDDAYERLNQPNKKYRGNCAIFYDRGGETRPTTVKVSDRAAGMDSDKLYSVLKKHGDKIKSEGASRGFFARGLIDTSSIADVFIQTIKNKKITTAQIKNQTMQYKILDKDNPINKMNKMLAKNVEGFDFYKEKKLRDGTDIILKIPPKIINIPQVKSLVNNLKTQYQLRNILSEEKNSDFKNTLDLNLFDKKKEKYSIIFSAPKAELIIDKIITLKPREGKKIKAVFKLYKTKNPMDELSQEYRHYGILVQGIKAIY
;
A
#
# COMPACT_ATOMS: atom_id res chain seq x y z
N MET A 1 18.16 13.93 -37.01
CA MET A 1 17.99 13.54 -35.59
C MET A 1 16.52 13.59 -35.22
N LYS A 2 15.88 12.48 -34.82
CA LYS A 2 14.51 12.51 -34.29
C LYS A 2 14.53 13.21 -32.93
N LYS A 3 13.84 14.35 -32.78
CA LYS A 3 13.62 15.00 -31.48
C LYS A 3 12.95 13.98 -30.54
N ILE A 4 13.66 13.56 -29.50
CA ILE A 4 13.08 12.76 -28.42
C ILE A 4 12.08 13.67 -27.72
N ARG A 5 10.77 13.44 -27.93
CA ARG A 5 9.73 14.13 -27.15
C ARG A 5 9.85 13.66 -25.71
N LEU A 6 10.14 14.59 -24.80
CA LEU A 6 10.12 14.31 -23.37
C LEU A 6 8.70 13.94 -22.94
N PRO A 7 8.54 13.00 -21.99
CA PRO A 7 7.23 12.66 -21.46
C PRO A 7 6.54 13.88 -20.82
N GLU A 8 5.31 14.15 -21.24
CA GLU A 8 4.51 15.29 -20.77
C GLU A 8 3.77 14.96 -19.48
N TRP A 9 3.65 15.96 -18.60
CA TRP A 9 2.77 15.90 -17.43
C TRP A 9 1.31 15.96 -17.86
N LYS A 10 0.49 15.07 -17.29
CA LYS A 10 -0.94 15.01 -17.48
C LYS A 10 -1.64 15.25 -16.15
N ASP A 11 -2.73 15.99 -16.19
CA ASP A 11 -3.62 16.10 -15.02
C ASP A 11 -4.40 14.79 -14.85
N VAL A 12 -4.64 14.41 -13.59
CA VAL A 12 -5.58 13.35 -13.26
C VAL A 12 -7.01 13.82 -13.56
N GLU A 13 -7.83 12.98 -14.19
CA GLU A 13 -9.22 13.29 -14.52
C GLU A 13 -10.10 13.38 -13.26
N GLY A 14 -10.96 14.41 -13.22
CA GLY A 14 -11.87 14.70 -12.11
C GLY A 14 -12.01 16.21 -11.86
N SER A 15 -12.87 16.61 -10.90
CA SER A 15 -12.92 18.01 -10.44
C SER A 15 -11.61 18.36 -9.74
N LYS A 16 -10.69 19.04 -10.46
CA LYS A 16 -9.31 19.28 -10.03
C LYS A 16 -9.22 19.86 -8.62
N ARG A 17 -10.04 20.86 -8.31
CA ARG A 17 -10.05 21.54 -7.00
C ARG A 17 -10.55 20.63 -5.87
N ILE A 18 -11.66 19.93 -6.08
CA ILE A 18 -12.24 19.04 -5.06
C ILE A 18 -11.31 17.85 -4.82
N SER A 19 -10.80 17.25 -5.90
CA SER A 19 -9.93 16.08 -5.85
C SER A 19 -8.59 16.39 -5.15
N GLN A 20 -7.99 17.55 -5.46
CA GLN A 20 -6.80 18.03 -4.75
C GLN A 20 -7.06 18.28 -3.26
N GLN A 21 -8.18 18.91 -2.89
CA GLN A 21 -8.54 19.14 -1.49
C GLN A 21 -8.79 17.84 -0.72
N THR A 22 -9.44 16.86 -1.35
CA THR A 22 -9.67 15.54 -0.77
C THR A 22 -8.35 14.78 -0.61
N MET A 23 -7.48 14.79 -1.63
CA MET A 23 -6.16 14.16 -1.60
C MET A 23 -5.32 14.73 -0.46
N LEU A 24 -5.21 16.06 -0.33
CA LEU A 24 -4.43 16.72 0.72
C LEU A 24 -4.91 16.40 2.14
N LYS A 25 -6.17 16.02 2.33
CA LYS A 25 -6.75 15.65 3.63
C LYS A 25 -6.74 14.14 3.90
N SER A 26 -6.51 13.31 2.87
CA SER A 26 -6.67 11.86 2.95
C SER A 26 -5.49 11.15 3.62
N ILE A 27 -4.28 11.58 3.29
CA ILE A 27 -3.03 11.02 3.82
C ILE A 27 -2.22 12.16 4.41
N THR A 28 -2.05 12.12 5.72
CA THR A 28 -1.34 13.15 6.51
C THR A 28 -0.13 12.58 7.25
N SER A 29 0.13 11.28 7.15
CA SER A 29 1.27 10.63 7.77
C SER A 29 1.91 9.56 6.87
N LEU A 30 3.19 9.27 7.13
CA LEU A 30 3.89 8.17 6.47
C LEU A 30 3.23 6.81 6.77
N THR A 31 2.70 6.61 7.98
CA THR A 31 1.99 5.38 8.33
C THR A 31 0.79 5.17 7.40
N GLN A 32 -0.05 6.19 7.20
CA GLN A 32 -1.22 6.10 6.31
C GLN A 32 -0.82 5.80 4.87
N ALA A 33 0.21 6.49 4.36
CA ALA A 33 0.74 6.21 3.02
C ALA A 33 1.20 4.75 2.87
N LEU A 34 1.92 4.22 3.86
CA LEU A 34 2.38 2.84 3.83
C LEU A 34 1.24 1.84 3.95
N VAL A 35 0.20 2.13 4.74
CA VAL A 35 -0.99 1.26 4.82
C VAL A 35 -1.63 1.11 3.44
N GLU A 36 -1.86 2.21 2.73
CA GLU A 36 -2.42 2.18 1.36
C GLU A 36 -1.53 1.41 0.39
N LEU A 37 -0.20 1.56 0.49
CA LEU A 37 0.72 0.80 -0.37
C LEU A 37 0.77 -0.69 0.00
N ILE A 38 0.74 -1.05 1.28
CA ILE A 38 0.74 -2.44 1.75
C ILE A 38 -0.55 -3.16 1.35
N THR A 39 -1.71 -2.51 1.48
CA THR A 39 -2.99 -3.09 1.04
C THR A 39 -3.04 -3.27 -0.48
N ASN A 40 -2.41 -2.36 -1.25
CA ASN A 40 -2.24 -2.53 -2.70
C ASN A 40 -1.36 -3.74 -3.05
N VAL A 41 -0.31 -3.99 -2.26
CA VAL A 41 0.54 -5.19 -2.41
C VAL A 41 -0.27 -6.46 -2.09
N ASP A 42 -1.04 -6.48 -1.01
CA ASP A 42 -1.94 -7.58 -0.63
C ASP A 42 -2.91 -7.93 -1.77
N ASP A 43 -3.57 -6.90 -2.31
CA ASP A 43 -4.47 -7.04 -3.46
C ASP A 43 -3.77 -7.53 -4.73
N ALA A 44 -2.51 -7.16 -4.94
CA ALA A 44 -1.73 -7.64 -6.08
C ALA A 44 -1.38 -9.14 -5.96
N TYR A 45 -1.07 -9.61 -4.75
CA TYR A 45 -0.85 -11.04 -4.51
C TYR A 45 -2.12 -11.86 -4.60
N GLU A 46 -3.27 -11.34 -4.16
CA GLU A 46 -4.53 -12.03 -4.39
C GLU A 46 -4.81 -12.19 -5.89
N ARG A 47 -4.66 -11.13 -6.70
CA ARG A 47 -4.84 -11.22 -8.15
C ARG A 47 -3.93 -12.27 -8.79
N LEU A 48 -2.71 -12.40 -8.28
CA LEU A 48 -1.76 -13.43 -8.74
C LEU A 48 -2.22 -14.86 -8.37
N ASN A 49 -2.88 -15.04 -7.22
CA ASN A 49 -3.26 -16.34 -6.68
C ASN A 49 -4.75 -16.71 -6.84
N GLN A 50 -5.51 -15.90 -7.61
CA GLN A 50 -6.96 -15.91 -7.75
C GLN A 50 -7.73 -15.42 -6.50
N PRO A 51 -8.87 -14.73 -6.66
CA PRO A 51 -9.67 -14.22 -5.54
C PRO A 51 -10.08 -15.30 -4.54
N ASN A 52 -10.04 -14.96 -3.25
CA ASN A 52 -10.46 -15.82 -2.12
C ASN A 52 -9.69 -17.14 -1.92
N LYS A 53 -8.57 -17.37 -2.63
CA LYS A 53 -7.66 -18.46 -2.29
C LYS A 53 -6.72 -18.06 -1.15
N LYS A 54 -6.22 -19.04 -0.41
CA LYS A 54 -5.13 -18.80 0.55
C LYS A 54 -3.85 -18.49 -0.22
N TYR A 55 -3.19 -17.39 0.13
CA TYR A 55 -1.91 -17.00 -0.43
C TYR A 55 -1.05 -16.36 0.65
N ARG A 56 0.26 -16.33 0.41
CA ARG A 56 1.22 -15.59 1.22
C ARG A 56 2.17 -14.85 0.28
N GLY A 57 2.11 -13.53 0.33
CA GLY A 57 2.94 -12.63 -0.45
C GLY A 57 4.14 -12.11 0.35
N ASN A 58 5.07 -11.48 -0.34
CA ASN A 58 6.23 -10.81 0.26
C ASN A 58 6.18 -9.32 -0.06
N CYS A 59 6.32 -8.49 0.97
CA CYS A 59 6.45 -7.04 0.84
C CYS A 59 7.71 -6.57 1.57
N ALA A 60 8.54 -5.79 0.87
CA ALA A 60 9.74 -5.19 1.43
C ALA A 60 9.62 -3.66 1.42
N ILE A 61 9.85 -3.05 2.59
CA ILE A 61 9.94 -1.61 2.75
C ILE A 61 11.41 -1.24 2.97
N PHE A 62 11.95 -0.30 2.22
CA PHE A 62 13.27 0.27 2.46
C PHE A 62 13.10 1.70 2.91
N TYR A 63 13.63 2.02 4.09
CA TYR A 63 13.37 3.26 4.79
C TYR A 63 14.67 4.02 5.05
N ASP A 64 14.89 5.08 4.27
CA ASP A 64 15.96 6.04 4.50
C ASP A 64 15.39 7.37 5.02
N ARG A 65 15.38 7.49 6.34
CA ARG A 65 14.88 8.67 7.05
C ARG A 65 15.74 9.91 6.73
N GLY A 66 15.10 10.90 6.14
CA GLY A 66 15.66 12.23 5.89
C GLY A 66 15.85 13.04 7.18
N GLY A 67 16.42 14.22 7.01
CA GLY A 67 16.62 15.20 8.08
C GLY A 67 15.89 16.50 7.75
N GLU A 68 16.31 17.60 8.37
CA GLU A 68 15.70 18.92 8.13
C GLU A 68 15.88 19.45 6.69
N THR A 69 16.96 19.02 6.03
CA THR A 69 17.36 19.49 4.70
C THR A 69 17.33 18.38 3.64
N ARG A 70 17.32 17.12 4.08
CA ARG A 70 17.39 15.95 3.20
C ARG A 70 16.03 15.26 3.14
N PRO A 71 15.48 15.01 1.94
CA PRO A 71 14.21 14.29 1.81
C PRO A 71 14.30 12.89 2.42
N THR A 72 13.17 12.41 2.92
CA THR A 72 13.01 11.01 3.31
C THR A 72 12.69 10.19 2.09
N THR A 73 13.35 9.04 1.92
CA THR A 73 13.08 8.11 0.81
C THR A 73 12.52 6.82 1.37
N VAL A 74 11.35 6.41 0.88
CA VAL A 74 10.71 5.15 1.26
C VAL A 74 10.40 4.37 0.00
N LYS A 75 10.93 3.16 -0.12
CA LYS A 75 10.56 2.22 -1.20
C LYS A 75 9.67 1.13 -0.65
N VAL A 76 8.56 0.85 -1.31
CA VAL A 76 7.72 -0.34 -1.10
C VAL A 76 7.90 -1.25 -2.32
N SER A 77 8.16 -2.53 -2.11
CA SER A 77 8.58 -3.47 -3.14
C SER A 77 7.86 -4.80 -2.99
N ASP A 78 7.27 -5.28 -4.09
CA ASP A 78 6.60 -6.59 -4.17
C ASP A 78 7.04 -7.40 -5.41
N ARG A 79 6.74 -8.70 -5.40
CA ARG A 79 6.94 -9.64 -6.51
C ARG A 79 5.62 -10.33 -6.87
N ALA A 80 4.55 -9.56 -6.91
CA ALA A 80 3.20 -10.01 -7.19
C ALA A 80 2.90 -9.94 -8.71
N ALA A 81 1.68 -9.54 -9.08
CA ALA A 81 1.19 -9.62 -10.46
C ALA A 81 1.79 -8.62 -11.44
N GLY A 82 2.38 -7.51 -10.98
CA GLY A 82 2.82 -6.39 -11.83
C GLY A 82 1.70 -5.75 -12.68
N MET A 83 2.05 -4.75 -13.48
CA MET A 83 1.15 -4.05 -14.40
C MET A 83 1.84 -3.76 -15.74
N ASP A 84 1.09 -3.82 -16.83
CA ASP A 84 1.50 -3.26 -18.13
C ASP A 84 1.18 -1.75 -18.20
N SER A 85 1.55 -1.11 -19.30
CA SER A 85 1.39 0.34 -19.47
C SER A 85 -0.08 0.79 -19.52
N ASP A 86 -0.97 0.00 -20.10
CA ASP A 86 -2.41 0.28 -20.15
C ASP A 86 -3.03 0.19 -18.75
N LYS A 87 -2.68 -0.85 -17.99
CA LYS A 87 -3.15 -0.98 -16.61
C LYS A 87 -2.64 0.15 -15.74
N LEU A 88 -1.34 0.48 -15.80
CA LEU A 88 -0.78 1.59 -15.03
C LEU A 88 -1.43 2.92 -15.43
N TYR A 89 -1.62 3.16 -16.72
CA TYR A 89 -2.33 4.35 -17.21
C TYR A 89 -3.75 4.43 -16.66
N SER A 90 -4.50 3.32 -16.67
CA SER A 90 -5.86 3.29 -16.11
C SER A 90 -5.90 3.62 -14.61
N VAL A 91 -4.88 3.21 -13.85
CA VAL A 91 -4.75 3.49 -12.41
C VAL A 91 -4.42 4.97 -12.17
N LEU A 92 -3.58 5.57 -12.99
CA LEU A 92 -3.14 6.97 -12.82
C LEU A 92 -4.12 7.99 -13.41
N LYS A 93 -4.90 7.61 -14.41
CA LYS A 93 -5.76 8.53 -15.17
C LYS A 93 -6.90 9.11 -14.34
N LYS A 94 -7.46 8.36 -13.38
CA LYS A 94 -8.69 8.72 -12.67
C LYS A 94 -8.51 8.71 -11.16
N HIS A 95 -9.01 9.75 -10.49
CA HIS A 95 -9.11 9.85 -9.02
C HIS A 95 -10.57 9.83 -8.57
N GLY A 96 -10.88 9.07 -7.54
CA GLY A 96 -12.24 9.03 -6.96
C GLY A 96 -13.26 8.14 -7.67
N ASP A 97 -12.98 7.58 -8.84
CA ASP A 97 -13.84 6.61 -9.52
C ASP A 97 -13.61 5.19 -8.98
N LYS A 98 -14.69 4.43 -8.74
CA LYS A 98 -14.59 2.99 -8.44
C LYS A 98 -14.05 2.31 -9.69
N ILE A 99 -12.72 2.17 -9.81
CA ILE A 99 -12.17 1.19 -10.73
C ILE A 99 -12.66 -0.16 -10.19
N LYS A 100 -13.60 -0.78 -10.92
CA LYS A 100 -14.06 -2.14 -10.65
C LYS A 100 -12.86 -3.07 -10.78
N SER A 101 -12.16 -3.30 -9.69
CA SER A 101 -11.34 -4.47 -9.52
C SER A 101 -12.26 -5.69 -9.50
N GLU A 102 -11.92 -6.73 -10.25
CA GLU A 102 -12.63 -8.00 -10.21
C GLU A 102 -12.57 -8.58 -8.77
N GLY A 103 -13.72 -8.87 -8.17
CA GLY A 103 -13.84 -9.50 -6.85
C GLY A 103 -14.11 -8.56 -5.66
N ALA A 104 -14.02 -9.12 -4.45
CA ALA A 104 -14.17 -8.39 -3.19
C ALA A 104 -12.89 -7.61 -2.88
N SER A 105 -12.63 -6.53 -3.61
CA SER A 105 -11.50 -5.64 -3.30
C SER A 105 -11.85 -4.67 -2.17
N ARG A 106 -10.79 -4.19 -1.50
CA ARG A 106 -10.88 -2.95 -0.73
C ARG A 106 -10.99 -1.85 -1.79
N GLY A 107 -12.13 -1.15 -1.85
CA GLY A 107 -12.43 -0.22 -2.94
C GLY A 107 -11.31 0.82 -3.20
N PHE A 108 -11.22 1.28 -4.46
CA PHE A 108 -10.37 2.37 -4.98
C PHE A 108 -8.84 2.18 -4.94
N PHE A 109 -8.32 1.10 -5.53
CA PHE A 109 -6.87 0.89 -5.78
C PHE A 109 -6.13 2.12 -6.36
N ALA A 110 -6.79 2.93 -7.21
CA ALA A 110 -6.20 4.15 -7.78
C ALA A 110 -6.16 5.34 -6.81
N ARG A 111 -7.10 5.41 -5.86
CA ARG A 111 -7.19 6.53 -4.93
C ARG A 111 -6.02 6.52 -3.94
N GLY A 112 -5.75 5.37 -3.31
CA GLY A 112 -4.68 5.27 -2.30
C GLY A 112 -3.30 5.64 -2.84
N LEU A 113 -2.95 5.16 -4.05
CA LEU A 113 -1.67 5.48 -4.69
C LEU A 113 -1.53 6.98 -5.00
N ILE A 114 -2.55 7.58 -5.60
CA ILE A 114 -2.54 9.02 -5.91
C ILE A 114 -2.56 9.85 -4.63
N ASP A 115 -3.32 9.43 -3.61
CA ASP A 115 -3.41 10.09 -2.30
C ASP A 115 -2.04 10.13 -1.61
N THR A 116 -1.14 9.16 -1.84
CA THR A 116 0.23 9.24 -1.30
C THR A 116 1.04 10.43 -1.82
N SER A 117 0.65 11.00 -2.97
CA SER A 117 1.28 12.20 -3.52
C SER A 117 0.96 13.47 -2.73
N SER A 118 0.07 13.42 -1.73
CA SER A 118 -0.13 14.52 -0.77
C SER A 118 1.14 14.83 0.03
N ILE A 119 1.96 13.81 0.30
CA ILE A 119 3.17 13.91 1.14
C ILE A 119 4.48 13.66 0.39
N ALA A 120 4.45 13.08 -0.82
CA ALA A 120 5.66 12.73 -1.56
C ALA A 120 5.57 13.01 -3.07
N ASP A 121 6.72 13.13 -3.74
CA ASP A 121 6.81 12.71 -5.13
C ASP A 121 6.79 11.18 -5.18
N VAL A 122 5.99 10.60 -6.08
CA VAL A 122 5.80 9.16 -6.19
C VAL A 122 6.43 8.68 -7.48
N PHE A 123 7.35 7.72 -7.40
CA PHE A 123 7.94 7.05 -8.55
C PHE A 123 7.49 5.60 -8.57
N ILE A 124 7.07 5.13 -9.73
CA ILE A 124 6.51 3.79 -9.90
C ILE A 124 7.33 3.08 -10.96
N GLN A 125 7.76 1.87 -10.66
CA GLN A 125 8.32 0.92 -11.61
C GLN A 125 7.57 -0.39 -11.46
N THR A 126 7.05 -0.91 -12.57
CA THR A 126 6.32 -2.17 -12.56
C THR A 126 6.80 -3.05 -13.71
N ILE A 127 6.87 -4.34 -13.44
CA ILE A 127 7.31 -5.36 -14.39
C ILE A 127 6.18 -6.33 -14.60
N LYS A 128 5.82 -6.55 -15.87
CA LYS A 128 4.83 -7.51 -16.32
C LYS A 128 5.36 -8.22 -17.55
N ASN A 129 5.37 -9.55 -17.57
CA ASN A 129 5.76 -10.34 -18.74
C ASN A 129 7.13 -9.91 -19.32
N LYS A 130 8.12 -9.64 -18.44
CA LYS A 130 9.48 -9.17 -18.80
C LYS A 130 9.53 -7.79 -19.50
N LYS A 131 8.47 -6.99 -19.39
CA LYS A 131 8.42 -5.62 -19.85
C LYS A 131 8.33 -4.68 -18.66
N ILE A 132 9.02 -3.54 -18.76
CA ILE A 132 9.06 -2.52 -17.72
C ILE A 132 8.20 -1.32 -18.14
N THR A 133 7.38 -0.86 -17.20
CA THR A 133 6.64 0.40 -17.31
C THR A 133 7.00 1.25 -16.10
N THR A 134 7.25 2.53 -16.33
CA THR A 134 7.62 3.49 -15.28
C THR A 134 6.77 4.75 -15.35
N ALA A 135 6.44 5.31 -14.18
CA ALA A 135 5.65 6.52 -14.07
C ALA A 135 6.09 7.37 -12.87
N GLN A 136 5.67 8.62 -12.87
CA GLN A 136 5.87 9.55 -11.76
C GLN A 136 4.57 10.31 -11.49
N ILE A 137 4.25 10.51 -10.20
CA ILE A 137 3.22 11.43 -9.73
C ILE A 137 3.92 12.56 -8.99
N LYS A 138 3.60 13.80 -9.34
CA LYS A 138 4.19 14.99 -8.75
C LYS A 138 3.49 15.34 -7.44
N ASN A 139 4.28 15.65 -6.42
CA ASN A 139 3.79 16.01 -5.10
C ASN A 139 2.77 17.16 -5.16
N GLN A 140 1.63 16.97 -4.50
CA GLN A 140 0.57 17.97 -4.28
C GLN A 140 -0.08 18.58 -5.54
N THR A 141 0.24 18.11 -6.76
CA THR A 141 -0.31 18.72 -7.98
C THR A 141 -1.42 17.92 -8.66
N MET A 142 -1.62 16.64 -8.29
CA MET A 142 -2.48 15.70 -9.04
C MET A 142 -2.05 15.57 -10.51
N GLN A 143 -0.74 15.60 -10.76
CA GLN A 143 -0.17 15.42 -12.09
C GLN A 143 0.67 14.15 -12.15
N TYR A 144 0.58 13.42 -13.25
CA TYR A 144 1.39 12.24 -13.50
C TYR A 144 2.02 12.28 -14.89
N LYS A 145 3.07 11.48 -15.09
CA LYS A 145 3.64 11.19 -16.42
C LYS A 145 4.06 9.72 -16.48
N ILE A 146 3.93 9.13 -17.66
CA ILE A 146 4.46 7.79 -17.95
C ILE A 146 5.75 7.98 -18.73
N LEU A 147 6.86 7.45 -18.21
CA LEU A 147 8.20 7.64 -18.76
C LEU A 147 8.55 6.51 -19.74
N ASP A 148 8.33 5.26 -19.32
CA ASP A 148 8.53 4.06 -20.12
C ASP A 148 7.22 3.28 -20.27
N LYS A 149 6.93 2.77 -21.47
CA LYS A 149 5.71 2.00 -21.77
C LYS A 149 6.05 0.62 -22.29
N ASP A 150 5.88 -0.40 -21.44
CA ASP A 150 6.06 -1.81 -21.81
C ASP A 150 7.39 -2.07 -22.53
N ASN A 151 8.44 -1.37 -22.10
CA ASN A 151 9.76 -1.48 -22.69
C ASN A 151 10.31 -2.88 -22.41
N PRO A 152 10.73 -3.66 -23.42
CA PRO A 152 11.34 -4.96 -23.18
C PRO A 152 12.59 -4.81 -22.32
N ILE A 153 12.76 -5.66 -21.32
CA ILE A 153 13.95 -5.60 -20.48
C ILE A 153 15.14 -6.18 -21.26
N ASN A 154 16.00 -5.33 -21.79
CA ASN A 154 17.31 -5.69 -22.37
C ASN A 154 18.47 -5.18 -21.47
N LYS A 155 19.72 -5.55 -21.77
CA LYS A 155 20.91 -5.11 -21.00
C LYS A 155 21.01 -3.57 -20.87
N MET A 156 20.48 -2.82 -21.84
CA MET A 156 20.47 -1.35 -21.87
C MET A 156 19.35 -0.76 -21.00
N ASN A 157 18.16 -1.37 -20.97
CA ASN A 157 17.03 -0.97 -20.11
C ASN A 157 17.24 -1.39 -18.65
N LYS A 158 18.09 -2.39 -18.38
CA LYS A 158 18.63 -2.63 -17.03
C LYS A 158 19.43 -1.43 -16.50
N MET A 159 20.05 -0.61 -17.35
CA MET A 159 20.73 0.63 -16.94
C MET A 159 19.74 1.79 -16.73
N LEU A 160 18.67 1.91 -17.51
CA LEU A 160 17.63 2.91 -17.24
C LEU A 160 16.92 2.64 -15.92
N ALA A 161 16.68 1.36 -15.58
CA ALA A 161 16.20 0.94 -14.26
C ALA A 161 17.23 1.17 -13.13
N LYS A 162 18.52 1.35 -13.44
CA LYS A 162 19.57 1.75 -12.46
C LYS A 162 19.59 3.26 -12.21
N ASN A 163 19.13 4.08 -13.16
CA ASN A 163 19.24 5.54 -13.09
C ASN A 163 18.18 6.20 -12.19
N VAL A 164 17.20 5.45 -11.70
CA VAL A 164 16.35 5.89 -10.59
C VAL A 164 16.83 5.17 -9.33
N GLU A 165 17.53 5.94 -8.49
CA GLU A 165 18.12 5.47 -7.23
C GLU A 165 17.06 4.77 -6.38
N GLY A 166 17.33 3.52 -5.97
CA GLY A 166 16.46 2.74 -5.10
C GLY A 166 15.75 1.56 -5.74
N PHE A 167 15.55 1.48 -7.07
CA PHE A 167 14.94 0.28 -7.68
C PHE A 167 15.91 -0.92 -7.67
N ASP A 168 15.43 -2.13 -7.37
CA ASP A 168 16.30 -3.31 -7.21
C ASP A 168 15.97 -4.49 -8.14
N PHE A 169 14.93 -4.41 -8.97
CA PHE A 169 14.54 -5.50 -9.88
C PHE A 169 15.69 -5.98 -10.79
N TYR A 170 16.62 -5.10 -11.17
CA TYR A 170 17.76 -5.47 -12.01
C TYR A 170 18.79 -6.37 -11.32
N LYS A 171 18.78 -6.46 -9.99
CA LYS A 171 19.71 -7.30 -9.20
C LYS A 171 19.27 -8.76 -9.11
N GLU A 172 18.03 -9.07 -9.48
CA GLU A 172 17.53 -10.43 -9.42
C GLU A 172 18.07 -11.29 -10.56
N LYS A 173 18.56 -12.49 -10.22
CA LYS A 173 19.03 -13.49 -11.20
C LYS A 173 17.92 -13.91 -12.18
N LYS A 174 16.66 -13.87 -11.74
CA LYS A 174 15.46 -14.06 -12.56
C LYS A 174 14.53 -12.88 -12.31
N LEU A 175 14.36 -12.02 -13.31
CA LEU A 175 13.35 -10.97 -13.28
C LEU A 175 11.97 -11.61 -13.14
N ARG A 176 11.24 -11.20 -12.11
CA ARG A 176 9.86 -11.59 -11.85
C ARG A 176 8.96 -10.38 -12.03
N ASP A 177 7.69 -10.66 -12.28
CA ASP A 177 6.67 -9.62 -12.22
C ASP A 177 6.60 -9.04 -10.80
N GLY A 178 6.17 -7.78 -10.72
CA GLY A 178 6.08 -7.07 -9.45
C GLY A 178 6.05 -5.56 -9.63
N THR A 179 5.97 -4.85 -8.52
CA THR A 179 6.00 -3.38 -8.50
C THR A 179 6.92 -2.86 -7.40
N ASP A 180 7.67 -1.82 -7.72
CA ASP A 180 8.39 -1.00 -6.76
C ASP A 180 7.78 0.41 -6.81
N ILE A 181 7.51 0.98 -5.64
CA ILE A 181 7.00 2.34 -5.47
C ILE A 181 7.97 3.08 -4.55
N ILE A 182 8.48 4.22 -4.99
CA ILE A 182 9.38 5.07 -4.22
C ILE A 182 8.66 6.38 -3.90
N LEU A 183 8.53 6.66 -2.61
CA LEU A 183 8.10 7.95 -2.07
C LEU A 183 9.34 8.77 -1.74
N LYS A 184 9.48 9.93 -2.39
CA LYS A 184 10.46 10.95 -2.02
C LYS A 184 9.73 12.07 -1.30
N ILE A 185 9.79 12.05 0.02
CA ILE A 185 9.08 12.98 0.90
C ILE A 185 9.98 14.19 1.17
N PRO A 186 9.60 15.39 0.71
CA PRO A 186 10.34 16.62 0.99
C PRO A 186 10.46 16.87 2.51
N PRO A 187 11.54 17.53 2.96
CA PRO A 187 11.68 17.91 4.36
C PRO A 187 10.51 18.78 4.84
N LYS A 188 10.14 18.67 6.12
CA LYS A 188 9.17 19.52 6.81
C LYS A 188 7.70 19.45 6.32
N ILE A 189 7.37 18.59 5.35
CA ILE A 189 5.97 18.39 4.92
C ILE A 189 5.14 17.63 5.96
N ILE A 190 5.73 16.60 6.58
CA ILE A 190 5.11 15.82 7.66
C ILE A 190 6.16 15.45 8.71
N ASN A 191 5.70 15.05 9.90
CA ASN A 191 6.57 14.43 10.88
C ASN A 191 7.00 13.02 10.41
N ILE A 192 8.31 12.81 10.31
CA ILE A 192 8.88 11.54 9.86
C ILE A 192 9.31 10.71 11.08
N PRO A 193 8.62 9.60 11.38
CA PRO A 193 8.87 8.80 12.58
C PRO A 193 10.26 8.15 12.56
N GLN A 194 10.81 7.87 13.73
CA GLN A 194 11.99 7.01 13.83
C GLN A 194 11.63 5.59 13.39
N VAL A 195 12.63 4.80 12.95
CA VAL A 195 12.38 3.44 12.43
C VAL A 195 11.61 2.57 13.42
N LYS A 196 11.99 2.59 14.71
CA LYS A 196 11.30 1.82 15.76
C LYS A 196 9.83 2.25 15.93
N SER A 197 9.58 3.56 15.92
CA SER A 197 8.21 4.11 15.98
C SER A 197 7.40 3.72 14.75
N LEU A 198 7.99 3.79 13.55
CA LEU A 198 7.33 3.38 12.31
C LEU A 198 6.97 1.90 12.31
N VAL A 199 7.90 1.04 12.74
CA VAL A 199 7.66 -0.40 12.92
C VAL A 199 6.51 -0.63 13.89
N ASN A 200 6.50 0.07 15.05
CA ASN A 200 5.42 -0.06 16.02
C ASN A 200 4.06 0.38 15.45
N ASN A 201 4.02 1.55 14.79
CA ASN A 201 2.81 2.06 14.16
C ASN A 201 2.22 1.08 13.14
N LEU A 202 3.07 0.47 12.30
CA LEU A 202 2.61 -0.51 11.30
C LEU A 202 2.12 -1.81 11.94
N LYS A 203 2.73 -2.26 13.05
CA LYS A 203 2.28 -3.45 13.79
C LYS A 203 0.91 -3.27 14.42
N THR A 204 0.62 -2.09 14.95
CA THR A 204 -0.61 -1.84 15.73
C THR A 204 -1.77 -1.31 14.88
N GLN A 205 -1.48 -0.83 13.68
CA GLN A 205 -2.45 -0.28 12.74
C GLN A 205 -3.56 -1.27 12.39
N TYR A 206 -4.81 -0.91 12.69
CA TYR A 206 -5.95 -1.82 12.61
C TYR A 206 -6.20 -2.37 11.21
N GLN A 207 -5.98 -1.57 10.17
CA GLN A 207 -6.22 -1.96 8.77
C GLN A 207 -5.28 -3.08 8.28
N LEU A 208 -4.12 -3.25 8.94
CA LEU A 208 -3.12 -4.25 8.60
C LEU A 208 -3.25 -5.54 9.40
N ARG A 209 -4.10 -5.60 10.43
CA ARG A 209 -4.23 -6.78 11.32
C ARG A 209 -4.56 -8.06 10.56
N ASN A 210 -5.52 -8.00 9.63
CA ASN A 210 -5.89 -9.15 8.80
C ASN A 210 -4.74 -9.65 7.90
N ILE A 211 -3.86 -8.74 7.50
CA ILE A 211 -2.74 -9.00 6.59
C ILE A 211 -1.53 -9.56 7.34
N LEU A 212 -1.22 -9.01 8.52
CA LEU A 212 0.04 -9.20 9.25
C LEU A 212 -0.08 -10.09 10.49
N SER A 213 -1.27 -10.64 10.77
CA SER A 213 -1.49 -11.42 11.99
C SER A 213 -0.62 -12.68 12.03
N GLU A 214 0.01 -12.96 13.16
CA GLU A 214 0.62 -14.27 13.42
C GLU A 214 -0.36 -15.31 13.98
N GLU A 215 -1.59 -14.90 14.30
CA GLU A 215 -2.57 -15.82 14.85
C GLU A 215 -2.98 -16.85 13.80
N LYS A 216 -2.97 -18.12 14.20
CA LYS A 216 -3.39 -19.25 13.35
C LYS A 216 -4.91 -19.49 13.39
N ASN A 217 -5.68 -18.54 13.92
CA ASN A 217 -7.13 -18.67 14.00
C ASN A 217 -7.81 -18.24 12.69
N SER A 218 -9.12 -18.49 12.60
CA SER A 218 -9.92 -18.14 11.42
C SER A 218 -10.14 -16.63 11.22
N ASP A 219 -9.75 -15.81 12.21
CA ASP A 219 -10.19 -14.42 12.30
C ASP A 219 -9.30 -13.49 11.48
N PHE A 220 -8.04 -13.88 11.29
CA PHE A 220 -7.09 -13.17 10.45
C PHE A 220 -6.50 -14.06 9.36
N LYS A 221 -6.23 -13.47 8.18
CA LYS A 221 -5.80 -14.23 6.99
C LYS A 221 -4.30 -14.45 6.89
N ASN A 222 -3.48 -13.58 7.48
CA ASN A 222 -2.01 -13.63 7.42
C ASN A 222 -1.49 -13.78 5.97
N THR A 223 -1.68 -12.74 5.19
CA THR A 223 -1.49 -12.77 3.74
C THR A 223 -0.16 -12.21 3.27
N LEU A 224 0.59 -11.46 4.10
CA LEU A 224 1.88 -10.89 3.72
C LEU A 224 2.98 -11.09 4.77
N ASP A 225 4.13 -11.51 4.30
CA ASP A 225 5.42 -11.34 4.98
C ASP A 225 5.94 -9.93 4.74
N LEU A 226 5.75 -9.05 5.72
CA LEU A 226 6.18 -7.65 5.66
C LEU A 226 7.50 -7.44 6.39
N ASN A 227 8.52 -7.01 5.66
CA ASN A 227 9.83 -6.69 6.21
C ASN A 227 10.21 -5.24 5.90
N LEU A 228 10.65 -4.50 6.92
CA LEU A 228 11.23 -3.18 6.76
C LEU A 228 12.75 -3.24 6.92
N PHE A 229 13.47 -2.55 6.06
CA PHE A 229 14.92 -2.39 6.09
C PHE A 229 15.24 -0.92 6.29
N ASP A 230 16.06 -0.59 7.29
CA ASP A 230 16.51 0.79 7.47
C ASP A 230 17.68 1.13 6.54
N LYS A 231 18.22 2.35 6.65
CA LYS A 231 19.39 2.80 5.88
C LYS A 231 20.62 1.90 6.09
N LYS A 232 20.77 1.30 7.28
CA LYS A 232 21.87 0.38 7.62
C LYS A 232 21.59 -1.06 7.17
N LYS A 233 20.44 -1.30 6.51
CA LYS A 233 19.93 -2.61 6.10
C LYS A 233 19.59 -3.53 7.27
N GLU A 234 19.36 -2.98 8.45
CA GLU A 234 18.80 -3.72 9.57
C GLU A 234 17.37 -4.11 9.24
N LYS A 235 17.04 -5.40 9.43
CA LYS A 235 15.76 -5.99 9.05
C LYS A 235 14.81 -6.04 10.25
N TYR A 236 13.61 -5.50 10.07
CA TYR A 236 12.50 -5.52 11.02
C TYR A 236 11.33 -6.29 10.44
N SER A 237 10.98 -7.42 11.06
CA SER A 237 9.75 -8.13 10.72
C SER A 237 8.55 -7.40 11.34
N ILE A 238 7.54 -7.11 10.52
CA ILE A 238 6.32 -6.42 10.95
C ILE A 238 5.22 -7.47 11.02
N ILE A 239 4.86 -7.82 12.26
CA ILE A 239 3.90 -8.85 12.59
C ILE A 239 2.92 -8.25 13.60
N PHE A 240 1.64 -8.51 13.40
CA PHE A 240 0.59 -8.19 14.36
C PHE A 240 0.31 -9.39 15.26
N SER A 241 0.33 -9.16 16.56
CA SER A 241 -0.09 -10.12 17.59
C SER A 241 -1.30 -9.53 18.29
N ALA A 242 -2.42 -10.26 18.34
CA ALA A 242 -3.57 -9.77 19.09
C ALA A 242 -3.26 -9.82 20.60
N PRO A 243 -3.86 -8.90 21.40
CA PRO A 243 -3.68 -8.94 22.84
C PRO A 243 -4.24 -10.25 23.41
N LYS A 244 -3.61 -10.76 24.46
CA LYS A 244 -4.12 -11.94 25.19
C LYS A 244 -5.48 -11.61 25.80
N ALA A 245 -6.52 -12.26 25.31
CA ALA A 245 -7.88 -12.05 25.73
C ALA A 245 -8.68 -13.36 25.71
N GLU A 246 -9.69 -13.44 26.56
CA GLU A 246 -10.62 -14.56 26.65
C GLU A 246 -11.85 -14.29 25.78
N LEU A 247 -12.27 -15.26 24.98
CA LEU A 247 -13.51 -15.18 24.18
C LEU A 247 -14.72 -15.34 25.11
N ILE A 248 -15.51 -14.28 25.25
CA ILE A 248 -16.68 -14.25 26.14
C ILE A 248 -17.99 -14.44 25.36
N ILE A 249 -18.04 -13.99 24.11
CA ILE A 249 -19.22 -14.14 23.25
C ILE A 249 -18.75 -14.61 21.88
N ASP A 250 -19.39 -15.64 21.34
CA ASP A 250 -19.29 -16.04 19.93
C ASP A 250 -20.70 -16.39 19.45
N LYS A 251 -21.27 -15.54 18.57
CA LYS A 251 -22.62 -15.74 18.05
C LYS A 251 -22.77 -15.23 16.63
N ILE A 252 -23.67 -15.84 15.89
CA ILE A 252 -24.11 -15.32 14.60
C ILE A 252 -25.25 -14.33 14.85
N ILE A 253 -25.06 -13.07 14.45
CA ILE A 253 -26.09 -12.04 14.47
C ILE A 253 -26.63 -11.80 13.05
N THR A 254 -27.91 -11.48 12.96
CA THR A 254 -28.53 -11.05 11.69
C THR A 254 -28.67 -9.53 11.69
N LEU A 255 -27.88 -8.87 10.86
CA LEU A 255 -27.95 -7.44 10.63
C LEU A 255 -29.04 -7.15 9.59
N LYS A 256 -29.89 -6.17 9.91
CA LYS A 256 -30.96 -5.68 9.03
C LYS A 256 -30.63 -4.22 8.67
N PRO A 257 -29.79 -3.98 7.64
CA PRO A 257 -29.49 -2.62 7.23
C PRO A 257 -30.76 -1.91 6.73
N ARG A 258 -30.81 -0.58 6.85
CA ARG A 258 -31.95 0.24 6.36
C ARG A 258 -32.23 0.01 4.87
N GLU A 259 -31.17 -0.22 4.10
CA GLU A 259 -31.21 -0.58 2.69
C GLU A 259 -30.37 -1.83 2.44
N GLY A 260 -30.85 -2.72 1.57
CA GLY A 260 -30.12 -3.92 1.15
C GLY A 260 -30.58 -5.23 1.80
N LYS A 261 -29.83 -6.31 1.53
CA LYS A 261 -30.15 -7.66 2.01
C LYS A 261 -29.80 -7.81 3.49
N LYS A 262 -30.53 -8.70 4.18
CA LYS A 262 -30.13 -9.16 5.53
C LYS A 262 -28.75 -9.81 5.45
N ILE A 263 -27.87 -9.47 6.39
CA ILE A 263 -26.50 -9.98 6.44
C ILE A 263 -26.34 -10.78 7.72
N LYS A 264 -25.80 -12.00 7.62
CA LYS A 264 -25.33 -12.74 8.79
C LYS A 264 -23.89 -12.31 9.08
N ALA A 265 -23.64 -11.90 10.31
CA ALA A 265 -22.31 -11.55 10.80
C ALA A 265 -21.95 -12.44 11.99
N VAL A 266 -20.69 -12.82 12.09
CA VAL A 266 -20.15 -13.45 13.29
C VAL A 266 -19.73 -12.34 14.24
N PHE A 267 -20.30 -12.33 15.44
CA PHE A 267 -19.97 -11.39 16.50
C PHE A 267 -19.19 -12.13 17.58
N LYS A 268 -17.92 -11.75 17.72
CA LYS A 268 -17.03 -12.23 18.77
C LYS A 268 -16.66 -11.09 19.72
N LEU A 269 -16.78 -11.33 21.02
CA LEU A 269 -16.35 -10.39 22.05
C LEU A 269 -15.26 -11.03 22.90
N TYR A 270 -14.14 -10.34 23.02
CA TYR A 270 -12.99 -10.77 23.81
C TYR A 270 -12.79 -9.82 25.00
N LYS A 271 -12.36 -10.38 26.13
CA LYS A 271 -12.05 -9.63 27.36
C LYS A 271 -10.60 -9.85 27.78
N THR A 272 -9.86 -8.77 27.98
CA THR A 272 -8.51 -8.81 28.53
C THR A 272 -8.55 -8.90 30.06
N LYS A 273 -7.50 -9.46 30.67
CA LYS A 273 -7.36 -9.48 32.15
C LYS A 273 -7.05 -8.09 32.72
N ASN A 274 -6.20 -7.35 32.02
CA ASN A 274 -5.76 -6.02 32.42
C ASN A 274 -6.36 -4.96 31.48
N PRO A 275 -6.53 -3.72 31.95
CA PRO A 275 -6.79 -2.57 31.08
C PRO A 275 -5.71 -2.47 29.98
N MET A 276 -6.11 -2.02 28.79
CA MET A 276 -5.19 -1.77 27.69
C MET A 276 -4.82 -0.29 27.62
N ASP A 277 -3.65 -0.01 27.08
CA ASP A 277 -3.16 1.35 26.91
C ASP A 277 -4.10 2.19 26.03
N GLU A 278 -4.31 3.44 26.42
CA GLU A 278 -5.02 4.41 25.59
C GLU A 278 -4.15 4.86 24.42
N LEU A 279 -4.50 4.39 23.24
CA LEU A 279 -3.88 4.77 21.98
C LEU A 279 -4.90 5.49 21.10
N SER A 280 -4.41 6.23 20.10
CA SER A 280 -5.29 6.80 19.09
C SER A 280 -6.09 5.69 18.39
N GLN A 281 -7.25 6.07 17.82
CA GLN A 281 -8.21 5.14 17.24
C GLN A 281 -7.59 4.18 16.21
N GLU A 282 -6.58 4.63 15.47
CA GLU A 282 -5.90 3.84 14.45
C GLU A 282 -4.95 2.76 15.02
N TYR A 283 -4.46 2.91 16.25
CA TYR A 283 -3.50 1.99 16.87
C TYR A 283 -4.09 1.18 18.04
N ARG A 284 -5.23 1.58 18.60
CA ARG A 284 -5.80 0.96 19.80
C ARG A 284 -6.21 -0.50 19.60
N HIS A 285 -6.03 -1.32 20.63
CA HIS A 285 -6.36 -2.75 20.62
C HIS A 285 -7.72 -3.09 21.26
N TYR A 286 -8.46 -2.09 21.78
CA TYR A 286 -9.83 -2.23 22.29
C TYR A 286 -10.85 -1.59 21.35
N GLY A 287 -12.11 -1.97 21.55
CA GLY A 287 -13.26 -1.44 20.83
C GLY A 287 -13.94 -2.51 19.97
N ILE A 288 -14.72 -2.06 19.00
CA ILE A 288 -15.38 -2.93 18.03
C ILE A 288 -14.65 -2.77 16.70
N LEU A 289 -14.20 -3.90 16.16
CA LEU A 289 -13.55 -4.01 14.86
C LEU A 289 -14.56 -4.59 13.88
N VAL A 290 -14.85 -3.88 12.78
CA VAL A 290 -15.80 -4.36 11.77
C VAL A 290 -15.02 -4.90 10.59
N GLN A 291 -15.03 -6.22 10.44
CA GLN A 291 -14.26 -6.90 9.40
C GLN A 291 -15.17 -7.40 8.28
N GLY A 292 -14.88 -6.96 7.06
CA GLY A 292 -15.38 -7.59 5.83
C GLY A 292 -14.46 -8.74 5.40
N ILE A 293 -14.68 -9.28 4.20
CA ILE A 293 -13.81 -10.33 3.64
C ILE A 293 -12.35 -9.85 3.55
N LYS A 294 -12.12 -8.56 3.30
CA LYS A 294 -10.78 -7.98 3.15
C LYS A 294 -10.51 -6.81 4.08
N ALA A 295 -11.37 -5.79 4.01
CA ALA A 295 -11.17 -4.55 4.74
C ALA A 295 -11.57 -4.72 6.21
N ILE A 296 -10.85 -3.99 7.06
CA ILE A 296 -11.21 -3.75 8.44
C ILE A 296 -11.57 -2.26 8.56
N TYR A 297 -12.66 -1.98 9.28
CA TYR A 297 -13.14 -0.65 9.64
C TYR A 297 -13.15 -0.45 11.15
#